data_AF-A0AAV4K121-F1
#
_entry.id   AF-A0AAV4K121-F1
#
_cell.length_a   1.000
_cell.length_b   1.000
_cell.length_c   1.000
_cell.angle_alpha   90.00
_cell.angle_beta   90.00
_cell.angle_gamma   90.00
#
_symmetry.space_group_name_H-M   'P 1'
#
loop_
_entity.id
_entity.type
_entity.pdbx_description
1 polymer ?
#
loop_
_entity_poly.entity_id
_entity_poly.type
_entity_poly.pdbx_seq_one_letter_code
_entity_poly.pdbx_strand_id
1 'polypeptide(L)' 'MKWKLKYAGDIMRGSSGPLLQLSLEWKIEGKRGQGRPRRNWMDDVKEWSGSTSYGDTKRKAENREKWRDMVAHLRTEGGT' A
#
# COMPACT_ATOMS: atom_id res chain seq x y z
N MET A 1 6.62 -0.90 10.21
CA MET A 1 5.35 -0.91 9.45
C MET A 1 4.88 0.48 9.05
N LYS A 2 4.75 1.43 9.99
CA LYS A 2 4.24 2.80 9.73
C LYS A 2 4.88 3.55 8.57
N TRP A 3 6.22 3.55 8.47
CA TRP A 3 6.92 4.25 7.38
C TRP A 3 6.59 3.67 6.00
N LYS A 4 6.38 2.35 5.90
CA LYS A 4 6.01 1.68 4.65
C LYS A 4 4.61 2.11 4.19
N LEU A 5 3.66 2.24 5.12
CA LEU A 5 2.31 2.70 4.81
C LEU A 5 2.28 4.21 4.50
N LYS A 6 3.07 5.01 5.21
CA LYS A 6 3.26 6.43 4.89
C LYS A 6 3.78 6.59 3.45
N TYR A 7 4.84 5.86 3.12
CA TYR A 7 5.44 5.86 1.79
C TYR A 7 4.48 5.36 0.71
N ALA A 8 3.70 4.32 0.98
CA ALA A 8 2.66 3.84 0.05
C ALA A 8 1.64 4.94 -0.28
N GLY A 9 1.17 5.68 0.73
CA GLY A 9 0.27 6.81 0.51
C GLY A 9 0.92 7.92 -0.32
N ASP A 10 2.20 8.23 -0.06
CA ASP A 10 2.93 9.27 -0.81
C ASP A 10 3.10 8.89 -2.29
N ILE A 11 3.37 7.62 -2.60
CA ILE A 11 3.43 7.12 -3.98
C ILE A 11 2.04 7.15 -4.64
N MET A 12 1.00 6.65 -3.97
CA MET A 12 -0.36 6.56 -4.53
C MET A 12 -0.96 7.94 -4.85
N ARG A 13 -0.55 8.98 -4.13
CA ARG A 13 -0.94 10.38 -4.37
C ARG A 13 -0.06 11.07 -5.42
N GLY A 14 0.96 10.40 -5.95
CA GLY A 14 1.93 10.99 -6.89
C GLY A 14 2.94 11.95 -6.24
N SER A 15 2.97 12.06 -4.90
CA SER A 15 3.91 12.94 -4.18
C SER A 15 5.36 12.46 -4.27
N SER A 16 5.58 11.17 -4.51
CA SER A 16 6.91 10.58 -4.72
C SER A 16 7.35 10.56 -6.20
N GLY A 17 6.55 11.15 -7.10
CA GLY A 17 6.84 11.25 -8.52
C GLY A 17 5.99 10.32 -9.41
N PRO A 18 5.75 10.71 -10.66
CA PRO A 18 4.82 10.02 -11.56
C PRO A 18 5.27 8.61 -11.95
N LEU A 19 6.59 8.37 -12.01
CA LEU A 19 7.14 7.06 -12.40
C LEU A 19 6.81 5.95 -11.38
N LEU A 20 6.86 6.27 -10.09
CA LEU A 20 6.56 5.30 -9.03
C LEU A 20 5.07 4.97 -9.00
N GLN A 21 4.22 5.97 -9.18
CA GLN A 21 2.78 5.78 -9.32
C GLN A 21 2.47 4.92 -10.55
N LEU A 22 3.07 5.23 -11.70
CA LEU A 22 2.91 4.47 -12.94
C LEU A 22 3.38 3.02 -12.75
N SER A 23 4.50 2.80 -12.08
CA SER A 23 5.03 1.46 -11.80
C SER A 23 4.09 0.60 -10.94
N LEU A 24 3.32 1.22 -10.02
CA LEU A 24 2.31 0.52 -9.23
C LEU A 24 1.05 0.19 -10.06
N GLU A 25 0.64 1.10 -10.94
CA GLU A 25 -0.54 0.95 -11.79
C GLU A 25 -0.31 -0.05 -12.93
N TRP A 26 0.87 0.00 -13.56
CA TRP A 26 1.30 -0.91 -14.63
C TRP A 26 1.83 -2.24 -14.10
N LYS A 27 1.19 -2.79 -13.07
CA LYS A 27 1.52 -4.12 -12.57
C LYS A 27 1.39 -5.11 -13.73
N ILE A 28 2.54 -5.54 -14.26
CA ILE A 28 2.65 -6.42 -15.43
C ILE A 28 1.71 -7.60 -15.24
N GLU A 29 0.68 -7.67 -16.09
CA GLU A 29 -0.24 -8.80 -16.13
C GLU A 29 0.57 -10.04 -16.52
N GLY A 30 0.54 -11.05 -15.65
CA GLY A 30 1.34 -12.25 -15.84
C GLY A 30 1.14 -13.24 -14.71
N LYS A 31 1.23 -14.53 -15.05
CA LYS A 31 1.19 -15.61 -14.07
C LYS A 31 2.45 -15.53 -13.21
N ARG A 32 2.29 -15.54 -11.88
CA ARG A 32 3.42 -15.58 -10.95
C ARG A 32 4.21 -16.87 -11.19
N GLY A 33 5.52 -16.75 -11.45
CA GLY A 33 6.42 -17.89 -11.58
C GLY A 33 6.50 -18.71 -10.28
N GLN A 34 6.75 -20.01 -10.42
CA GLN A 34 6.93 -20.93 -9.30
C GLN A 34 8.12 -20.48 -8.43
N GLY A 35 7.94 -20.51 -7.10
CA GLY A 35 8.97 -20.08 -6.14
C GLY A 35 8.95 -18.58 -5.79
N ARG A 36 8.23 -17.73 -6.53
CA ARG A 36 8.08 -16.32 -6.14
C ARG A 36 7.23 -16.21 -4.86
N PRO A 37 7.62 -15.36 -3.87
CA PRO A 37 6.82 -15.18 -2.66
C PRO A 37 5.36 -14.85 -2.98
N ARG A 38 4.44 -15.54 -2.28
CA ARG A 38 2.99 -15.37 -2.48
C ARG A 38 2.51 -13.99 -2.03
N ARG A 39 3.24 -13.36 -1.12
CA ARG A 39 2.90 -12.07 -0.50
C ARG A 39 3.95 -11.03 -0.89
N ASN A 40 3.50 -9.89 -1.39
CA ASN A 40 4.35 -8.76 -1.72
C ASN A 40 4.00 -7.53 -0.87
N TRP A 41 4.80 -6.47 -1.00
CA TRP A 41 4.58 -5.23 -0.24
C TRP A 41 3.19 -4.62 -0.45
N MET A 42 2.59 -4.73 -1.64
CA MET A 42 1.24 -4.22 -1.88
C MET A 42 0.17 -5.09 -1.18
N ASP A 43 0.41 -6.40 -1.05
CA ASP A 43 -0.43 -7.29 -0.27
C ASP A 43 -0.40 -6.90 1.23
N ASP A 44 0.77 -6.54 1.74
CA ASP A 44 0.90 -5.99 3.10
C ASP A 44 0.17 -4.66 3.26
N VAL A 45 0.34 -3.71 2.33
CA VAL A 45 -0.32 -2.40 2.39
C VAL A 45 -1.85 -2.53 2.33
N LYS A 46 -2.36 -3.45 1.53
CA LYS A 46 -3.79 -3.79 1.50
C LYS A 46 -4.29 -4.30 2.86
N GLU A 47 -3.58 -5.26 3.44
CA GLU A 47 -3.93 -5.81 4.75
C GLU A 47 -3.90 -4.73 5.84
N TRP A 48 -2.83 -3.95 5.92
CA TRP A 48 -2.66 -2.88 6.91
C TRP A 48 -3.66 -1.74 6.74
N SER A 49 -4.19 -1.55 5.53
CA SER A 49 -5.22 -0.55 5.27
C SER A 49 -6.65 -1.10 5.36
N GLY A 50 -6.81 -2.39 5.67
CA GLY A 50 -8.11 -3.07 5.68
C GLY A 50 -8.80 -3.00 4.31
N SER A 51 -8.04 -3.17 3.23
CA SER A 51 -8.53 -3.05 1.85
C SER A 51 -8.33 -4.35 1.08
N THR A 52 -9.33 -4.76 0.30
CA THR A 52 -9.25 -6.00 -0.49
C THR A 52 -8.60 -5.78 -1.86
N SER A 53 -8.73 -4.57 -2.42
CA SER A 53 -8.20 -4.21 -3.74
C SER A 53 -7.21 -3.04 -3.70
N TYR A 54 -6.40 -2.92 -4.76
CA TYR A 54 -5.53 -1.76 -4.97
C TYR A 54 -6.34 -0.46 -5.12
N GLY A 55 -7.45 -0.51 -5.86
CA GLY A 55 -8.32 0.66 -6.07
C GLY A 55 -8.88 1.22 -4.76
N ASP A 56 -9.37 0.35 -3.87
CA ASP A 56 -9.86 0.76 -2.54
C ASP A 56 -8.75 1.38 -1.70
N THR A 57 -7.55 0.79 -1.76
CA THR A 57 -6.37 1.30 -1.05
C THR A 57 -5.99 2.69 -1.56
N LYS A 58 -5.98 2.89 -2.89
CA LYS A 58 -5.68 4.17 -3.53
C LYS A 58 -6.70 5.23 -3.13
N ARG A 59 -7.99 4.92 -3.19
CA ARG A 59 -9.08 5.82 -2.78
C ARG A 59 -8.98 6.21 -1.29
N LYS A 60 -8.59 5.27 -0.41
CA LYS A 60 -8.31 5.58 0.99
C LYS A 60 -7.09 6.49 1.15
N ALA A 61 -6.05 6.29 0.34
CA ALA A 61 -4.82 7.08 0.37
C ALA A 61 -5.00 8.52 -0.13
N GLU A 62 -6.00 8.79 -0.98
CA GLU A 62 -6.37 10.14 -1.42
C GLU A 62 -6.81 11.02 -0.24
N ASN A 63 -7.54 10.45 0.74
CA ASN A 63 -7.87 11.18 1.97
C ASN A 63 -6.68 11.18 2.93
N ARG A 64 -5.92 12.28 2.90
CA ARG A 64 -4.67 12.44 3.67
C ARG A 64 -4.87 12.35 5.18
N GLU A 65 -5.96 12.88 5.71
CA GLU A 65 -6.26 12.87 7.15
C GLU A 65 -6.57 11.45 7.60
N LYS A 66 -7.55 10.79 6.96
CA LYS A 66 -7.90 9.39 7.25
C LYS A 66 -6.72 8.45 7.09
N TRP A 67 -5.88 8.67 6.07
CA TRP A 67 -4.66 7.89 5.87
C TRP A 67 -3.65 8.11 7.01
N ARG A 68 -3.42 9.36 7.42
CA ARG A 68 -2.52 9.66 8.55
C ARG A 68 -3.03 9.05 9.85
N ASP A 69 -4.32 9.15 10.13
CA ASP A 69 -4.92 8.58 11.34
C ASP A 69 -4.76 7.06 11.34
N MET A 70 -5.07 6.40 10.23
CA MET A 70 -4.84 4.96 10.08
C MET A 70 -3.37 4.57 10.29
N VAL A 71 -2.41 5.30 9.71
CA VAL A 71 -0.97 5.10 9.94
C VAL A 71 -0.60 5.31 11.42
N ALA A 72 -1.22 6.29 12.09
CA ALA A 72 -0.97 6.60 13.49
C ALA A 72 -1.51 5.49 14.41
N HIS A 73 -2.71 4.98 14.12
CA HIS A 73 -3.38 3.88 14.84
C HIS A 73 -2.76 2.49 14.57
N LEU A 74 -1.85 2.37 13.59
CA LEU A 74 -1.17 1.12 13.22
C LEU A 74 -0.14 0.62 14.27
N ARG A 75 -0.48 0.63 15.56
CA ARG A 75 0.45 0.36 16.66
C ARG A 75 -0.09 -0.45 17.85
N THR A 76 -1.21 -1.18 17.71
CA THR A 76 -1.81 -1.87 18.87
C THR A 76 -1.76 -3.41 18.81
N GLU A 77 -1.51 -4.04 17.66
CA GLU A 77 -1.68 -5.51 17.51
C GLU A 77 -0.43 -6.26 17.00
N GLY A 78 0.76 -5.89 17.46
CA GLY A 78 1.99 -6.53 16.99
C GLY A 78 3.15 -6.52 17.96
N GLY A 79 2.85 -6.55 19.27
CA GLY A 79 3.83 -6.82 20.32
C GLY A 79 3.56 -8.21 20.89
N THR A 80 4.45 -9.15 20.60
CA THR A 80 4.69 -10.37 21.40
C THR A 80 4.90 -10.04 22.87
#